data_AF-A0A7S4G0N4-F1
#
_entry.id   AF-A0A7S4G0N4-F1
#
_cell.length_a   1.000
_cell.length_b   1.000
_cell.length_c   1.000
_cell.angle_alpha   90.00
_cell.angle_beta   90.00
_cell.angle_gamma   90.00
#
_symmetry.space_group_name_H-M   'P 1'
#
loop_
_entity.id
_entity.type
_entity.pdbx_description
1 polymer ?
#
loop_
_entity_poly.entity_id
_entity_poly.type
_entity_poly.pdbx_seq_one_letter_code
_entity_poly.pdbx_strand_id
1 'polypeptide(L)'
;HKLACAFMAAEDYSHGAVCLQKCSALDPANGTEYHELLQEMRIRQWFVPECKDLKISVQYWGTPKRRGLYVKKQVFESEELFRESPAVCLQSYCSKKQYRMCGYCLRSCMRAEDVVRTIFTKEDLPRIRNLCEAVGYEWPPKIDPPQVPCPHCDEEIYCSANCQTKAWESFHSVLCPCGDPDHPVAHFNAWAYAQPDPYRHVYLELTLKMCAMVL
;
A
#
# COMPACT_ATOMS: atom_id res chain seq x y z
N HIS A 1 27.34 -9.63 -25.12
CA HIS A 1 26.19 -8.99 -25.79
C HIS A 1 25.25 -9.98 -26.51
N LYS A 2 25.62 -10.60 -27.65
CA LYS A 2 24.73 -11.48 -28.44
C LYS A 2 24.03 -12.60 -27.65
N LEU A 3 24.74 -13.23 -26.72
CA LEU A 3 24.18 -14.28 -25.85
C LEU A 3 23.07 -13.74 -24.92
N ALA A 4 23.26 -12.55 -24.36
CA ALA A 4 22.27 -11.89 -23.51
C ALA A 4 21.03 -11.47 -24.31
N CYS A 5 21.20 -10.97 -25.53
CA CYS A 5 20.08 -10.68 -26.42
C CYS A 5 19.27 -11.94 -26.76
N ALA A 6 19.94 -13.09 -26.95
CA ALA A 6 19.27 -14.38 -27.16
C ALA A 6 18.47 -14.81 -25.94
N PHE A 7 18.99 -14.64 -24.71
CA PHE A 7 18.23 -14.90 -23.49
C PHE A 7 17.02 -13.97 -23.32
N MET A 8 17.13 -12.68 -23.68
CA MET A 8 15.97 -11.78 -23.68
C MET A 8 14.89 -12.22 -24.67
N ALA A 9 15.29 -12.65 -25.87
CA ALA A 9 14.36 -13.13 -26.88
C ALA A 9 13.68 -14.46 -26.50
N ALA A 10 14.37 -15.30 -25.73
CA ALA A 10 13.85 -16.55 -25.18
C ALA A 10 13.08 -16.38 -23.86
N GLU A 11 12.92 -15.14 -23.37
CA GLU A 11 12.33 -14.81 -22.06
C GLU A 11 13.01 -15.50 -20.86
N ASP A 12 14.26 -15.95 -21.03
CA ASP A 12 15.07 -16.56 -19.99
C ASP A 12 15.90 -15.50 -19.26
N TYR A 13 15.20 -14.64 -18.53
CA TYR A 13 15.78 -13.46 -17.91
C TYR A 13 16.78 -13.78 -16.80
N SER A 14 16.62 -14.93 -16.12
CA SER A 14 17.52 -15.33 -15.01
C SER A 14 18.91 -15.68 -15.53
N HIS A 15 19.00 -16.53 -16.55
CA HIS A 15 20.29 -16.88 -17.15
C HIS A 15 20.90 -15.71 -17.90
N GLY A 16 20.07 -14.90 -18.56
CA GLY A 16 20.50 -13.65 -19.19
C GLY A 16 21.17 -12.70 -18.19
N ALA A 17 20.57 -12.50 -17.01
CA ALA A 17 21.08 -11.58 -15.98
C ALA A 17 22.44 -12.04 -15.45
N VAL A 18 22.60 -13.35 -15.19
CA VAL A 18 23.89 -13.94 -14.79
C VAL A 18 24.94 -13.76 -15.89
N CYS A 19 24.55 -13.94 -17.16
CA CYS A 19 25.47 -13.73 -18.28
C CYS A 19 25.93 -12.26 -18.36
N LEU A 20 25.03 -11.29 -18.19
CA LEU A 20 25.36 -9.86 -18.23
C LEU A 20 26.26 -9.43 -17.06
N GLN A 21 26.05 -9.97 -15.87
CA GLN A 21 26.95 -9.73 -14.73
C GLN A 21 28.38 -10.19 -15.03
N LYS A 22 28.53 -11.38 -15.62
CA LYS A 22 29.84 -11.90 -16.04
C LYS A 22 30.46 -11.04 -17.15
N CYS A 23 29.68 -10.63 -18.15
CA CYS A 23 30.16 -9.74 -19.21
C CYS A 23 30.66 -8.40 -18.65
N SER A 24 29.92 -7.79 -17.71
CA SER A 24 30.31 -6.53 -17.07
C SER A 24 31.63 -6.63 -16.29
N ALA A 25 31.96 -7.80 -15.75
CA ALA A 25 33.23 -8.03 -15.06
C ALA A 25 34.41 -8.24 -16.03
N LEU A 26 34.16 -8.86 -17.18
CA LEU A 26 35.18 -9.18 -18.18
C LEU A 26 35.47 -8.03 -19.16
N ASP A 27 34.52 -7.11 -19.34
CA ASP A 27 34.62 -6.00 -20.26
C ASP A 27 34.13 -4.69 -19.60
N PRO A 28 34.98 -4.08 -18.73
CA PRO A 28 34.62 -2.87 -18.00
C PRO A 28 34.37 -1.65 -18.90
N ALA A 29 34.97 -1.63 -20.10
CA ALA A 29 34.81 -0.53 -21.06
C ALA A 29 33.36 -0.36 -21.53
N ASN A 30 32.60 -1.46 -21.59
CA ASN A 30 31.17 -1.47 -21.90
C ASN A 30 30.28 -1.69 -20.65
N GLY A 31 30.83 -1.51 -19.45
CA GLY A 31 30.13 -1.77 -18.19
C GLY A 31 28.78 -1.05 -18.06
N THR A 32 28.68 0.17 -18.58
CA THR A 32 27.43 0.93 -18.61
C THR A 32 26.34 0.18 -19.38
N GLU A 33 26.60 -0.21 -20.63
CA GLU A 33 25.65 -0.92 -21.50
C GLU A 33 25.19 -2.24 -20.88
N TYR A 34 26.12 -3.02 -20.31
CA TYR A 34 25.77 -4.26 -19.61
C TYR A 34 24.88 -4.00 -18.40
N HIS A 35 25.12 -2.91 -17.67
CA HIS A 35 24.27 -2.52 -16.55
C HIS A 35 22.88 -2.10 -17.04
N GLU A 36 22.75 -1.41 -18.17
CA GLU A 36 21.44 -1.05 -18.75
C GLU A 36 20.63 -2.30 -19.11
N LEU A 37 21.25 -3.24 -19.84
CA LEU A 37 20.63 -4.52 -20.21
C LEU A 37 20.27 -5.38 -19.01
N LEU A 38 21.11 -5.37 -17.97
CA LEU A 38 20.86 -6.13 -16.73
C LEU A 38 19.61 -5.60 -16.02
N GLN A 39 19.46 -4.28 -15.98
CA GLN A 39 18.27 -3.66 -15.42
C GLN A 39 17.04 -3.99 -16.29
N GLU A 40 17.17 -4.01 -17.62
CA GLU A 40 16.08 -4.37 -18.52
C GLU A 40 15.59 -5.80 -18.26
N MET A 41 16.51 -6.76 -18.13
CA MET A 41 16.19 -8.15 -17.84
C MET A 41 15.45 -8.30 -16.50
N ARG A 42 15.89 -7.61 -15.44
CA ARG A 42 15.25 -7.68 -14.13
C ARG A 42 13.82 -7.12 -14.16
N ILE A 43 13.61 -6.02 -14.88
CA ILE A 43 12.27 -5.46 -15.05
C ILE A 43 11.39 -6.43 -15.81
N ARG A 44 11.88 -6.96 -16.95
CA ARG A 44 11.08 -7.91 -17.73
C ARG A 44 10.73 -9.14 -16.90
N GLN A 45 11.69 -9.68 -16.14
CA GLN A 45 11.48 -10.80 -15.23
C GLN A 45 10.35 -10.56 -14.23
N TRP A 46 10.29 -9.37 -13.62
CA TRP A 46 9.28 -9.07 -12.60
C TRP A 46 7.96 -8.60 -13.18
N PHE A 47 7.98 -7.76 -14.20
CA PHE A 47 6.77 -7.05 -14.64
C PHE A 47 6.12 -7.65 -15.89
N VAL A 48 6.82 -8.41 -16.73
CA VAL A 48 6.17 -9.09 -17.87
C VAL A 48 5.09 -10.07 -17.40
N PRO A 49 5.33 -10.92 -16.38
CA PRO A 49 4.28 -11.80 -15.85
C PRO A 49 3.10 -11.02 -15.27
N GLU A 50 3.37 -10.04 -14.41
CA GLU A 50 2.34 -9.23 -13.72
C GLU A 50 1.51 -8.39 -14.69
N CYS A 51 2.12 -7.91 -15.77
CA CYS A 51 1.44 -7.11 -16.78
C CYS A 51 0.87 -7.95 -17.92
N LYS A 52 1.03 -9.28 -17.95
CA LYS A 52 0.71 -10.11 -19.12
C LYS A 52 -0.70 -9.85 -19.66
N ASP A 53 -1.69 -9.91 -18.76
CA ASP A 53 -3.11 -9.75 -19.08
C ASP A 53 -3.61 -8.30 -18.97
N LEU A 54 -2.72 -7.36 -18.61
CA LEU A 54 -3.04 -5.95 -18.49
C LEU A 54 -2.83 -5.20 -19.81
N LYS A 55 -3.56 -4.08 -19.97
CA LYS A 55 -3.41 -3.15 -21.10
C LYS A 55 -2.14 -2.31 -21.03
N ILE A 56 -1.38 -2.45 -19.97
CA ILE A 56 -0.17 -1.69 -19.66
C ILE A 56 1.06 -2.59 -19.66
N SER A 57 2.23 -1.97 -19.78
CA SER A 57 3.54 -2.58 -19.65
C SER A 57 4.47 -1.62 -18.91
N VAL A 58 5.47 -2.16 -18.21
CA VAL A 58 6.55 -1.37 -17.63
C VAL A 58 7.68 -1.27 -18.63
N GLN A 59 8.10 -0.05 -18.98
CA GLN A 59 9.23 0.19 -19.88
C GLN A 59 10.13 1.32 -19.36
N TYR A 60 11.29 1.50 -19.97
CA TYR A 60 12.18 2.62 -19.64
C TYR A 60 11.72 3.94 -20.25
N TRP A 61 11.87 5.00 -19.48
CA TRP A 61 11.75 6.37 -19.97
C TRP A 61 13.13 7.03 -20.00
N GLY A 62 13.71 7.12 -21.18
CA GLY A 62 14.91 7.92 -21.47
C GLY A 62 16.21 7.32 -20.94
N THR A 63 16.27 7.02 -19.64
CA THR A 63 17.43 6.36 -19.00
C THR A 63 17.03 5.04 -18.35
N PRO A 64 17.95 4.07 -18.22
CA PRO A 64 17.70 2.79 -17.54
C PRO A 64 17.40 2.89 -16.04
N LYS A 65 17.40 4.10 -15.47
CA LYS A 65 17.04 4.37 -14.08
C LYS A 65 15.58 4.80 -13.92
N ARG A 66 14.88 5.13 -15.01
CA ARG A 66 13.51 5.66 -14.97
C ARG A 66 12.57 4.69 -15.64
N ARG A 67 11.57 4.23 -14.89
CA ARG A 67 10.53 3.33 -15.38
C ARG A 67 9.24 4.10 -15.54
N GLY A 68 8.47 3.76 -16.56
CA GLY A 68 7.14 4.30 -16.81
C GLY A 68 6.15 3.20 -17.15
N LEU A 69 4.87 3.50 -17.00
CA LEU A 69 3.77 2.68 -17.49
C LEU A 69 3.41 3.12 -18.91
N TYR A 70 3.31 2.15 -19.81
CA TYR A 70 3.00 2.36 -21.22
C TYR A 70 1.81 1.50 -21.62
N VAL A 71 0.84 2.09 -22.31
CA VAL A 71 -0.29 1.36 -22.88
C VAL A 71 0.18 0.48 -24.05
N LYS A 72 -0.31 -0.76 -24.11
CA LYS A 72 -0.01 -1.71 -25.20
C LYS A 72 -0.90 -1.51 -26.42
N LYS A 73 -2.02 -0.78 -26.25
CA LYS A 73 -3.03 -0.53 -27.28
C LYS A 73 -3.73 0.81 -27.02
N GLN A 74 -4.53 1.25 -27.97
CA GLN A 74 -5.38 2.43 -27.81
C GLN A 74 -6.31 2.26 -26.59
N VAL A 75 -6.45 3.33 -25.82
CA VAL A 75 -7.33 3.43 -24.65
C VAL A 75 -8.24 4.64 -24.81
N PHE A 76 -9.45 4.55 -24.29
CA PHE A 76 -10.46 5.60 -24.37
C PHE A 76 -10.64 6.31 -23.04
N GLU A 77 -11.26 7.49 -23.08
CA GLU A 77 -11.62 8.23 -21.88
C GLU A 77 -12.49 7.35 -20.96
N SER A 78 -12.19 7.39 -19.65
CA SER A 78 -12.83 6.56 -18.62
C SER A 78 -12.59 5.05 -18.71
N GLU A 79 -11.72 4.58 -19.61
CA GLU A 79 -11.36 3.15 -19.66
C GLU A 79 -10.45 2.75 -18.49
N GLU A 80 -10.83 1.70 -17.76
CA GLU A 80 -9.97 1.13 -16.70
C GLU A 80 -8.75 0.43 -17.34
N LEU A 81 -7.54 0.88 -16.95
CA LEU A 81 -6.27 0.34 -17.43
C LEU A 81 -5.86 -0.93 -16.66
N PHE A 82 -5.95 -0.85 -15.33
CA PHE A 82 -5.73 -1.94 -14.40
C PHE A 82 -6.26 -1.54 -13.01
N ARG A 83 -6.40 -2.52 -12.12
CA ARG A 83 -6.74 -2.33 -10.72
C ARG A 83 -5.74 -3.11 -9.87
N GLU A 84 -5.22 -2.47 -8.84
CA GLU A 84 -4.34 -3.10 -7.87
C GLU A 84 -4.92 -3.03 -6.46
N SER A 85 -4.52 -3.97 -5.62
CA SER A 85 -4.72 -3.89 -4.18
C SER A 85 -3.36 -3.62 -3.53
N PRO A 86 -3.26 -2.67 -2.61
CA PRO A 86 -2.00 -2.38 -1.93
C PRO A 86 -1.53 -3.61 -1.14
N ALA A 87 -0.23 -3.91 -1.20
CA ALA A 87 0.34 -5.00 -0.41
C ALA A 87 0.18 -4.73 1.10
N VAL A 88 0.42 -3.48 1.51
CA VAL A 88 0.22 -2.99 2.88
C VAL A 88 -0.52 -1.67 2.84
N CYS A 89 -1.40 -1.48 3.81
CA CYS A 89 -1.98 -0.19 4.14
C CYS A 89 -1.76 0.18 5.60
N LEU A 90 -1.71 1.47 5.87
CA LEU A 90 -1.57 2.03 7.20
C LEU A 90 -2.34 3.35 7.29
N GLN A 91 -3.08 3.52 8.38
CA GLN A 91 -3.54 4.82 8.80
C GLN A 91 -2.45 5.47 9.66
N SER A 92 -1.98 6.65 9.27
CA SER A 92 -0.97 7.38 10.04
C SER A 92 -1.46 7.76 11.44
N TYR A 93 -0.54 7.89 12.40
CA TYR A 93 -0.88 8.33 13.77
C TYR A 93 -1.60 9.68 13.82
N CYS A 94 -1.22 10.64 12.97
CA CYS A 94 -1.92 11.92 12.89
C CYS A 94 -3.39 11.77 12.49
N SER A 95 -3.68 10.85 11.56
CA SER A 95 -5.05 10.52 11.16
C SER A 95 -5.78 9.75 12.26
N LYS A 96 -5.13 8.80 12.94
CA LYS A 96 -5.72 8.00 14.04
C LYS A 96 -6.26 8.85 15.20
N LYS A 97 -5.71 10.05 15.42
CA LYS A 97 -6.20 11.00 16.44
C LYS A 97 -7.61 11.53 16.16
N GLN A 98 -8.01 11.58 14.89
CA GLN A 98 -9.27 12.19 14.47
C GLN A 98 -10.23 11.19 13.80
N TYR A 99 -9.69 10.19 13.13
CA TYR A 99 -10.46 9.24 12.33
C TYR A 99 -10.19 7.81 12.77
N ARG A 100 -11.21 6.96 12.67
CA ARG A 100 -11.08 5.52 12.90
C ARG A 100 -11.24 4.79 11.58
N MET A 101 -10.19 4.13 11.13
CA MET A 101 -10.17 3.37 9.88
C MET A 101 -9.87 1.90 10.15
N CYS A 102 -10.34 1.02 9.28
CA CYS A 102 -10.02 -0.39 9.36
C CYS A 102 -8.50 -0.61 9.18
N GLY A 103 -7.88 -1.29 10.14
CA GLY A 103 -6.44 -1.61 10.14
C GLY A 103 -5.93 -2.44 8.95
N TYR A 104 -6.86 -3.03 8.19
CA TYR A 104 -6.58 -3.84 7.00
C TYR A 104 -6.86 -3.08 5.69
N CYS A 105 -8.10 -2.63 5.48
CA CYS A 105 -8.54 -2.09 4.19
C CYS A 105 -8.71 -0.56 4.17
N LEU A 106 -8.43 0.13 5.28
CA LEU A 106 -8.65 1.57 5.46
C LEU A 106 -10.08 2.06 5.19
N ARG A 107 -11.08 1.17 5.13
CA ARG A 107 -12.48 1.61 5.13
C ARG A 107 -12.77 2.33 6.45
N SER A 108 -13.52 3.43 6.39
CA SER A 108 -13.97 4.12 7.59
C SER A 108 -14.71 3.19 8.53
N CYS A 109 -14.29 3.18 9.78
CA CYS A 109 -14.95 2.55 10.92
C CYS A 109 -15.65 3.60 11.80
N MET A 110 -15.78 4.84 11.33
CA MET A 110 -16.46 5.89 12.07
C MET A 110 -17.98 5.80 11.90
N ARG A 111 -18.70 6.08 12.98
CA ARG A 111 -20.13 6.34 12.90
C ARG A 111 -20.33 7.63 12.13
N ALA A 112 -21.42 7.73 11.38
CA ALA A 112 -21.64 8.92 10.57
C ALA A 112 -21.84 10.18 11.43
N GLU A 113 -22.39 10.05 12.64
CA GLU A 113 -22.42 11.16 13.60
C GLU A 113 -21.02 11.62 14.02
N ASP A 114 -20.09 10.68 14.24
CA ASP A 114 -18.69 11.01 14.54
C ASP A 114 -18.05 11.75 13.36
N VAL A 115 -18.32 11.34 12.12
CA VAL A 115 -17.81 12.02 10.92
C VAL A 115 -18.30 13.46 10.89
N VAL A 116 -19.59 13.70 11.11
CA VAL A 116 -20.13 15.06 11.11
C VAL A 116 -19.55 15.89 12.25
N ARG A 117 -19.33 15.32 13.44
CA ARG A 117 -18.67 16.01 14.56
C ARG A 117 -17.21 16.38 14.27
N THR A 118 -16.55 15.75 13.31
CA THR A 118 -15.20 16.16 12.88
C THR A 118 -15.17 17.38 11.95
N ILE A 119 -16.30 17.68 11.29
CA ILE A 119 -16.40 18.73 10.27
C ILE A 119 -17.18 19.94 10.79
N PHE A 120 -18.19 19.68 11.61
CA PHE A 120 -19.19 20.66 12.03
C PHE A 120 -19.19 20.83 13.54
N THR A 121 -19.53 22.04 13.98
CA THR A 121 -19.65 22.35 15.40
C THR A 121 -20.91 21.70 16.00
N LYS A 122 -21.04 21.67 17.33
CA LYS A 122 -22.27 21.15 17.96
C LYS A 122 -23.48 22.01 17.61
N GLU A 123 -23.25 23.30 17.38
CA GLU A 123 -24.24 24.30 17.01
C GLU A 123 -24.76 24.10 15.58
N ASP A 124 -23.95 23.51 14.71
CA ASP A 124 -24.34 23.17 13.33
C ASP A 124 -25.22 21.92 13.22
N LEU A 125 -25.16 21.01 14.20
CA LEU A 125 -25.85 19.71 14.16
C LEU A 125 -27.38 19.81 13.96
N PRO A 126 -28.11 20.74 14.64
CA PRO A 126 -29.55 20.89 14.41
C PRO A 126 -29.86 21.31 12.97
N ARG A 127 -29.05 22.21 12.40
CA ARG A 127 -29.23 22.68 11.01
C ARG A 127 -29.00 21.53 10.02
N ILE A 128 -27.98 20.71 10.24
CA ILE A 128 -27.65 19.57 9.38
C ILE A 128 -28.74 18.51 9.44
N ARG A 129 -29.23 18.18 10.65
CA ARG A 129 -30.35 17.25 10.83
C ARG A 129 -31.57 17.69 10.02
N ASN A 130 -31.95 18.96 10.13
CA ASN A 130 -33.10 19.51 9.40
C ASN A 130 -32.90 19.44 7.87
N LEU A 131 -31.69 19.68 7.38
CA LEU A 131 -31.37 19.55 5.95
C LEU A 131 -31.46 18.10 5.46
N CYS A 132 -30.94 17.14 6.24
CA CYS A 132 -31.06 15.72 5.94
C CYS A 132 -32.52 15.29 5.88
N GLU A 133 -33.32 15.64 6.88
CA GLU A 133 -34.75 15.34 6.93
C GLU A 133 -35.50 15.95 5.74
N ALA A 134 -35.18 17.20 5.37
CA ALA A 134 -35.79 17.90 4.24
C ALA A 134 -35.51 17.22 2.87
N VAL A 135 -34.40 16.50 2.73
CA VAL A 135 -34.07 15.74 1.50
C VAL A 135 -34.40 14.25 1.61
N GLY A 136 -35.15 13.84 2.64
CA GLY A 136 -35.54 12.45 2.87
C GLY A 136 -34.40 11.54 3.32
N TYR A 137 -33.29 12.11 3.79
CA TYR A 137 -32.17 11.37 4.36
C TYR A 137 -32.34 11.19 5.86
N GLU A 138 -32.35 9.93 6.32
CA GLU A 138 -32.49 9.61 7.73
C GLU A 138 -31.17 9.84 8.50
N TRP A 139 -31.23 10.69 9.52
CA TRP A 139 -30.06 11.09 10.31
C TRP A 139 -30.15 10.69 11.80
N PRO A 140 -29.10 10.07 12.39
CA PRO A 140 -27.88 9.59 11.72
C PRO A 140 -28.20 8.39 10.80
N PRO A 141 -27.32 8.08 9.83
CA PRO A 141 -27.47 6.91 8.97
C PRO A 141 -27.70 5.66 9.81
N LYS A 142 -28.72 4.87 9.46
CA LYS A 142 -29.08 3.64 10.19
C LYS A 142 -28.00 2.55 10.19
N ILE A 143 -26.99 2.66 9.33
CA ILE A 143 -25.95 1.66 9.15
C ILE A 143 -24.62 2.28 9.56
N ASP A 144 -24.30 2.15 10.85
CA ASP A 144 -22.93 2.37 11.30
C ASP A 144 -22.05 1.24 10.77
N PRO A 145 -20.81 1.53 10.34
CA PRO A 145 -19.87 0.49 9.97
C PRO A 145 -19.57 -0.39 11.19
N PRO A 146 -19.45 -1.72 11.02
CA PRO A 146 -19.06 -2.59 12.12
C PRO A 146 -17.70 -2.16 12.70
N GLN A 147 -17.61 -2.20 14.02
CA GLN A 147 -16.42 -1.86 14.79
C GLN A 147 -15.95 -3.12 15.49
N VAL A 148 -15.06 -3.87 14.83
CA VAL A 148 -14.50 -5.12 15.36
C VAL A 148 -13.10 -4.83 15.93
N PRO A 149 -12.93 -4.66 17.25
CA PRO A 149 -11.62 -4.40 17.85
C PRO A 149 -10.74 -5.65 17.83
N CYS A 150 -9.42 -5.49 17.83
CA CYS A 150 -8.50 -6.59 18.14
C CYS A 150 -8.77 -7.12 19.57
N PRO A 151 -8.81 -8.45 19.80
CA PRO A 151 -8.98 -8.99 21.15
C PRO A 151 -7.70 -8.92 22.01
N HIS A 152 -6.57 -8.53 21.42
CA HIS A 152 -5.24 -8.57 22.05
C HIS A 152 -4.62 -7.18 22.25
N CYS A 153 -5.17 -6.12 21.62
CA CYS A 153 -4.71 -4.76 21.83
C CYS A 153 -5.83 -3.74 21.60
N ASP A 154 -5.65 -2.54 22.12
CA ASP A 154 -6.63 -1.44 21.99
C ASP A 154 -6.37 -0.53 20.78
N GLU A 155 -5.35 -0.83 19.98
CA GLU A 155 -4.83 0.07 18.93
C GLU A 155 -5.51 -0.10 17.57
N GLU A 156 -6.01 -1.30 17.27
CA GLU A 156 -6.49 -1.66 15.93
C GLU A 156 -7.97 -2.06 15.95
N ILE A 157 -8.69 -1.55 14.95
CA ILE A 157 -10.11 -1.82 14.72
C ILE A 157 -10.33 -2.22 13.27
N TYR A 158 -11.34 -3.04 13.03
CA TYR A 158 -11.64 -3.59 11.71
C TYR A 158 -13.11 -3.39 11.34
N CYS A 159 -13.38 -3.23 10.05
CA CYS A 159 -14.74 -3.08 9.53
C CYS A 159 -15.52 -4.41 9.46
N SER A 160 -14.84 -5.55 9.73
CA SER A 160 -15.43 -6.89 9.73
C SER A 160 -14.49 -7.90 10.39
N ALA A 161 -15.04 -9.03 10.86
CA ALA A 161 -14.26 -10.15 11.37
C ALA A 161 -13.32 -10.74 10.29
N ASN A 162 -13.72 -10.69 9.01
CA ASN A 162 -12.86 -11.09 7.89
C ASN A 162 -11.63 -10.19 7.76
N CYS A 163 -11.79 -8.86 7.88
CA CYS A 163 -10.63 -7.95 7.85
C CYS A 163 -9.73 -8.12 9.07
N GLN A 164 -10.30 -8.39 10.25
CA GLN A 164 -9.53 -8.72 11.45
C GLN A 164 -8.69 -9.99 11.25
N THR A 165 -9.32 -11.06 10.77
CA THR A 165 -8.66 -12.35 10.52
C THR A 165 -7.54 -12.20 9.50
N LYS A 166 -7.82 -11.56 8.36
CA LYS A 166 -6.80 -11.30 7.33
C LYS A 166 -5.64 -10.45 7.84
N ALA A 167 -5.91 -9.43 8.65
CA ALA A 167 -4.85 -8.63 9.25
C ALA A 167 -4.00 -9.48 10.21
N TRP A 168 -4.63 -10.30 11.06
CA TRP A 168 -3.93 -11.20 11.99
C TRP A 168 -3.00 -12.17 11.25
N GLU A 169 -3.52 -12.82 10.21
CA GLU A 169 -2.78 -13.78 9.38
C GLU A 169 -1.68 -13.11 8.54
N SER A 170 -1.84 -11.84 8.16
CA SER A 170 -0.90 -11.18 7.25
C SER A 170 0.22 -10.41 7.95
N PHE A 171 -0.04 -9.71 9.06
CA PHE A 171 0.97 -8.83 9.68
C PHE A 171 0.70 -8.51 11.15
N HIS A 172 -0.57 -8.51 11.59
CA HIS A 172 -0.92 -8.00 12.90
C HIS A 172 -0.49 -8.93 14.02
N SER A 173 -0.49 -10.25 13.82
CA SER A 173 -0.01 -11.21 14.84
C SER A 173 1.43 -10.94 15.29
N VAL A 174 2.30 -10.51 14.37
CA VAL A 174 3.70 -10.13 14.65
C VAL A 174 3.81 -8.75 15.29
N LEU A 175 2.93 -7.83 14.91
CA LEU A 175 3.00 -6.43 15.36
C LEU A 175 2.16 -6.14 16.61
N CYS A 176 1.29 -7.06 17.02
CA CYS A 176 0.37 -6.85 18.13
C CYS A 176 1.13 -6.93 19.46
N PRO A 177 1.08 -5.89 20.31
CA PRO A 177 1.69 -5.95 21.63
C PRO A 177 1.08 -7.00 22.56
N CYS A 178 -0.13 -7.49 22.28
CA CYS A 178 -0.83 -8.49 23.11
C CYS A 178 -0.93 -8.12 24.61
N GLY A 179 -0.97 -6.83 24.92
CA GLY A 179 -0.97 -6.31 26.30
C GLY A 179 0.40 -6.25 26.97
N ASP A 180 1.49 -6.64 26.29
CA ASP A 180 2.86 -6.50 26.77
C ASP A 180 3.37 -5.06 26.55
N PRO A 181 3.56 -4.27 27.63
CA PRO A 181 4.05 -2.90 27.52
C PRO A 181 5.53 -2.82 27.10
N ASP A 182 6.32 -3.89 27.28
CA ASP A 182 7.72 -3.97 26.90
C ASP A 182 7.91 -4.49 25.46
N HIS A 183 6.80 -4.78 24.76
CA HIS A 183 6.83 -5.16 23.35
C HIS A 183 7.46 -4.04 22.50
N PRO A 184 8.37 -4.34 21.56
CA PRO A 184 9.04 -3.31 20.75
C PRO A 184 8.07 -2.37 20.02
N VAL A 185 6.93 -2.90 19.55
CA VAL A 185 5.90 -2.09 18.90
C VAL A 185 5.18 -1.15 19.89
N ALA A 186 4.99 -1.56 21.15
CA ALA A 186 4.39 -0.67 22.16
C ALA A 186 5.28 0.56 22.40
N HIS A 187 6.60 0.36 22.54
CA HIS A 187 7.58 1.46 22.63
C HIS A 187 7.57 2.34 21.37
N PHE A 188 7.52 1.72 20.19
CA PHE A 188 7.45 2.46 18.93
C PHE A 188 6.19 3.33 18.84
N ASN A 189 5.03 2.79 19.19
CA ASN A 189 3.76 3.52 19.17
C ASN A 189 3.83 4.73 20.10
N ALA A 190 4.28 4.55 21.35
CA ALA A 190 4.43 5.63 22.31
C ALA A 190 5.37 6.73 21.80
N TRP A 191 6.51 6.36 21.20
CA TRP A 191 7.43 7.30 20.58
C TRP A 191 6.80 8.05 19.40
N ALA A 192 6.06 7.35 18.53
CA ALA A 192 5.46 7.91 17.32
C ALA A 192 4.38 8.95 17.66
N TYR A 193 3.55 8.68 18.67
CA TYR A 193 2.54 9.63 19.18
C TYR A 193 3.15 10.94 19.72
N ALA A 194 4.37 10.87 20.26
CA ALA A 194 5.10 12.00 20.83
C ALA A 194 5.87 12.84 19.78
N GLN A 195 5.95 12.41 18.52
CA GLN A 195 6.72 13.14 17.51
C GLN A 195 6.03 14.44 17.08
N PRO A 196 6.80 15.55 16.94
CA PRO A 196 6.26 16.82 16.46
C PRO A 196 5.99 16.80 14.94
N ASP A 197 6.75 15.99 14.18
CA ASP A 197 6.53 15.78 12.74
C ASP A 197 5.62 14.57 12.52
N PRO A 198 4.40 14.78 11.97
CA PRO A 198 3.41 13.72 11.77
C PRO A 198 3.74 12.74 10.62
N TYR A 199 4.79 12.96 9.85
CA TYR A 199 5.11 12.10 8.68
C TYR A 199 6.37 11.26 8.85
N ARG A 200 7.22 11.59 9.82
CA ARG A 200 8.52 10.93 10.01
C ARG A 200 8.40 9.45 10.37
N HIS A 201 7.33 9.07 11.07
CA HIS A 201 7.07 7.70 11.50
C HIS A 201 6.33 6.85 10.46
N VAL A 202 5.62 7.46 9.50
CA VAL A 202 4.76 6.73 8.55
C VAL A 202 5.55 5.72 7.70
N TYR A 203 6.73 6.10 7.23
CA TYR A 203 7.60 5.19 6.47
C TYR A 203 8.11 4.03 7.32
N LEU A 204 8.43 4.27 8.59
CA LEU A 204 8.87 3.24 9.52
C LEU A 204 7.73 2.26 9.82
N GLU A 205 6.53 2.74 10.09
CA GLU A 205 5.34 1.90 10.30
C GLU A 205 4.99 1.05 9.08
N LEU A 206 5.00 1.65 7.88
CA LEU A 206 4.78 0.91 6.65
C LEU A 206 5.84 -0.16 6.46
N THR A 207 7.11 0.17 6.71
CA THR A 207 8.22 -0.79 6.64
C THR A 207 8.03 -1.93 7.63
N LEU A 208 7.65 -1.64 8.88
CA LEU A 208 7.37 -2.67 9.89
C LEU A 208 6.25 -3.62 9.43
N LYS A 209 5.15 -3.09 8.87
CA LYS A 209 4.08 -3.92 8.30
C LYS A 209 4.56 -4.75 7.10
N MET A 210 5.38 -4.18 6.22
CA MET A 210 5.94 -4.92 5.07
C MET A 210 6.88 -6.05 5.54
N CYS A 211 7.70 -5.81 6.55
CA CYS A 211 8.55 -6.84 7.15
C CYS A 211 7.72 -7.93 7.83
N ALA A 212 6.65 -7.56 8.53
CA ALA A 212 5.76 -8.52 9.18
C ALA A 212 5.04 -9.46 8.19
N MET A 213 4.81 -9.03 6.94
CA MET A 213 4.19 -9.87 5.90
C MET A 213 5.08 -11.00 5.37
N VAL A 214 6.38 -10.97 5.66
CA VAL A 214 7.35 -11.95 5.13
C VAL A 214 8.01 -12.79 6.23
N LEU A 215 7.52 -12.67 7.47
CA LEU A 215 7.92 -13.46 8.63
C LEU A 215 6.86 -14.52 8.93
#